data_AF-A0A966KXJ7-F1
#
_entry.id   AF-A0A966KXJ7-F1
#
_cell.length_a   1.000
_cell.length_b   1.000
_cell.length_c   1.000
_cell.angle_alpha   90.00
_cell.angle_beta   90.00
_cell.angle_gamma   90.00
#
_symmetry.space_group_name_H-M   'P 1'
#
loop_
_entity.id
_entity.type
_entity.pdbx_description
1 polymer ?
#
loop_
_entity_poly.entity_id
_entity_poly.type
_entity_poly.pdbx_seq_one_letter_code
_entity_poly.pdbx_strand_id
1 'polypeptide(L)'
;NMIGYLQAYLIFLIPNLFVFGVFVFAIVALSRNIYSGFILVIFLFLLQLITENSFQGNDLLIAITDPFGQNAVGFETQFWTLTEQNSKLIPIYGAILINRLFWLVLALIVVFFLFKLFTLSQNGSQFFLKKEKKPLKVEALKISTEEKTNSNIVFDFSLKQKLKLIWKLSNTDFKYLVANPMFYIFSFLGILSIVFMLLKVTNAGEMIMLPLTRIMLAVPSFFFVTIIILISFIYSGMLVHRARLSGMEALIDSTPVSNGVLLFSKVIALIKVQYLLLLILMLCGLVLQMANGFFTLEIGQYLFYLFLLTGISLIVWAFVSAFVHTVVSNLYLGIFILLLMWLAK
;
A
#
# COMPACT_ATOMS: atom_id res chain seq x y z
N ASN A 1 21.68 15.55 17.55
CA ASN A 1 22.80 14.64 17.84
C ASN A 1 23.02 13.73 16.63
N MET A 2 24.02 14.02 15.77
CA MET A 2 24.20 13.33 14.47
C MET A 2 24.50 11.82 14.62
N ILE A 3 25.17 11.44 15.70
CA ILE A 3 25.56 10.06 16.01
C ILE A 3 24.33 9.15 16.17
N GLY A 4 23.26 9.63 16.82
CA GLY A 4 22.03 8.84 16.97
C GLY A 4 21.34 8.52 15.64
N TYR A 5 21.33 9.48 14.70
CA TYR A 5 20.80 9.24 13.36
C TYR A 5 21.63 8.22 12.58
N LEU A 6 22.96 8.35 12.66
CA LEU A 6 23.88 7.43 11.99
C LEU A 6 23.74 6.01 12.54
N GLN A 7 23.55 5.89 13.86
CA GLN A 7 23.28 4.63 14.53
C GLN A 7 21.95 4.00 14.08
N ALA A 8 20.85 4.77 14.05
CA ALA A 8 19.57 4.29 13.56
C ALA A 8 19.65 3.83 12.09
N TYR A 9 20.40 4.56 11.28
CA TYR A 9 20.58 4.24 9.86
C TYR A 9 21.35 2.92 9.65
N LEU A 10 22.50 2.77 10.31
CA LEU A 10 23.36 1.59 10.14
C LEU A 10 22.80 0.32 10.80
N ILE A 11 22.14 0.44 11.95
CA ILE A 11 21.72 -0.72 12.75
C ILE A 11 20.30 -1.16 12.42
N PHE A 12 19.43 -0.24 12.04
CA PHE A 12 18.02 -0.54 11.77
C PHE A 12 17.74 -0.46 10.27
N LEU A 13 17.99 0.69 9.65
CA LEU A 13 17.53 0.94 8.29
C LEU A 13 18.22 0.04 7.25
N ILE A 14 19.55 -0.01 7.22
CA ILE A 14 20.29 -0.84 6.24
C ILE A 14 20.00 -2.34 6.42
N PRO A 15 20.08 -2.92 7.63
CA PRO A 15 19.78 -4.34 7.83
C PRO A 15 18.33 -4.69 7.47
N ASN A 16 17.36 -3.87 7.88
CA ASN A 16 15.96 -4.11 7.56
C ASN A 16 15.72 -4.00 6.04
N LEU A 17 16.33 -3.03 5.36
CA LEU A 17 16.23 -2.89 3.91
C LEU A 17 16.81 -4.13 3.20
N PHE A 18 17.94 -4.65 3.67
CA PHE A 18 18.52 -5.88 3.13
C PHE A 18 17.61 -7.09 3.37
N VAL A 19 17.17 -7.33 4.61
CA VAL A 19 16.33 -8.47 4.98
C VAL A 19 15.00 -8.45 4.23
N PHE A 20 14.28 -7.33 4.28
CA PHE A 20 12.98 -7.20 3.60
C PHE A 20 13.15 -7.19 2.09
N GLY A 21 14.19 -6.54 1.57
CA GLY A 21 14.53 -6.55 0.15
C GLY A 21 14.75 -7.98 -0.35
N VAL A 22 15.53 -8.79 0.37
CA VAL A 22 15.78 -10.20 0.05
C VAL A 22 14.49 -11.01 0.08
N PHE A 23 13.68 -10.91 1.14
CA PHE A 23 12.45 -11.72 1.22
C PHE A 23 11.44 -11.33 0.13
N VAL A 24 11.22 -10.03 -0.09
CA VAL A 24 10.31 -9.54 -1.14
C VAL A 24 10.83 -9.94 -2.52
N PHE A 25 12.13 -9.78 -2.77
CA PHE A 25 12.73 -10.22 -4.03
C PHE A 25 12.56 -11.72 -4.23
N ALA A 26 12.81 -12.52 -3.20
CA ALA A 26 12.73 -13.97 -3.29
C ALA A 26 11.31 -14.46 -3.60
N ILE A 27 10.31 -13.96 -2.87
CA ILE A 27 8.92 -14.38 -3.10
C ILE A 27 8.40 -13.91 -4.45
N VAL A 28 8.77 -12.70 -4.89
CA VAL A 28 8.34 -12.15 -6.19
C VAL A 28 9.04 -12.88 -7.33
N ALA A 29 10.34 -13.17 -7.20
CA ALA A 29 11.10 -13.92 -8.21
C ALA A 29 10.56 -15.34 -8.39
N LEU A 30 10.25 -16.04 -7.29
CA LEU A 30 9.71 -17.41 -7.33
C LEU A 30 8.26 -17.45 -7.82
N SER A 31 7.41 -16.55 -7.33
CA SER A 31 5.98 -16.52 -7.71
C SER A 31 5.71 -15.88 -9.07
N ARG A 32 6.67 -15.09 -9.60
CA ARG A 32 6.54 -14.25 -10.79
C ARG A 32 5.34 -13.30 -10.73
N ASN A 33 4.96 -12.91 -9.52
CA ASN A 33 3.79 -12.09 -9.26
C ASN A 33 4.14 -10.99 -8.26
N ILE A 34 4.04 -9.73 -8.69
CA ILE A 34 4.32 -8.57 -7.84
C ILE A 34 3.41 -8.51 -6.60
N TYR A 35 2.19 -9.06 -6.69
CA TYR A 35 1.24 -9.10 -5.57
C TYR A 35 1.74 -9.92 -4.39
N SER A 36 2.57 -10.94 -4.63
CA SER A 36 3.16 -11.77 -3.57
C SER A 36 4.08 -10.97 -2.64
N GLY A 37 4.80 -9.97 -3.18
CA GLY A 37 5.66 -9.09 -2.39
C GLY A 37 4.85 -8.26 -1.41
N PHE A 38 3.70 -7.72 -1.82
CA PHE A 38 2.80 -7.00 -0.92
C PHE A 38 2.22 -7.92 0.17
N ILE A 39 1.80 -9.14 -0.19
CA ILE A 39 1.30 -10.13 0.78
C ILE A 39 2.38 -10.46 1.82
N LEU A 40 3.63 -10.61 1.41
CA LEU A 40 4.74 -10.85 2.32
C LEU A 40 4.95 -9.68 3.30
N VAL A 41 4.89 -8.43 2.84
CA VAL A 41 5.01 -7.27 3.73
C VAL A 41 3.90 -7.29 4.80
N ILE A 42 2.66 -7.60 4.39
CA ILE A 42 1.54 -7.79 5.33
C ILE A 42 1.84 -8.94 6.30
N PHE A 43 2.37 -10.05 5.80
CA PHE A 43 2.73 -11.18 6.63
C PHE A 43 3.81 -10.82 7.67
N LEU A 44 4.81 -10.02 7.32
CA LEU A 44 5.83 -9.54 8.28
C LEU A 44 5.23 -8.65 9.36
N PHE A 45 4.29 -7.76 9.00
CA PHE A 45 3.52 -6.99 9.99
C PHE A 45 2.69 -7.89 10.89
N LEU A 46 2.03 -8.92 10.32
CA LEU A 46 1.28 -9.91 11.08
C LEU A 46 2.16 -10.75 12.00
N LEU A 47 3.38 -11.05 11.55
CA LEU A 47 4.33 -11.85 12.30
C LEU A 47 4.68 -11.16 13.62
N GLN A 48 4.91 -9.85 13.62
CA GLN A 48 5.12 -9.08 14.85
C GLN A 48 3.98 -9.28 15.86
N LEU A 49 2.74 -9.27 15.39
CA LEU A 49 1.57 -9.44 16.25
C LEU A 49 1.42 -10.87 16.77
N ILE A 50 1.67 -11.86 15.91
CA ILE A 50 1.69 -13.26 16.30
C ILE A 50 2.76 -13.48 17.37
N THR A 51 3.93 -12.86 17.23
CA THR A 51 5.02 -12.98 18.21
C THR A 51 4.64 -12.38 19.57
N GLU A 52 4.04 -11.19 19.60
CA GLU A 52 3.59 -10.54 20.84
C GLU A 52 2.53 -11.38 21.59
N ASN A 53 1.62 -12.05 20.87
CA ASN A 53 0.56 -12.84 21.50
C ASN A 53 0.96 -14.28 21.81
N SER A 54 1.85 -14.89 21.02
CA SER A 54 2.20 -16.31 21.17
C SER A 54 3.27 -16.54 22.24
N PHE A 55 4.17 -15.58 22.43
CA PHE A 55 5.27 -15.67 23.38
C PHE A 55 5.04 -14.81 24.63
N GLN A 56 3.77 -14.61 25.01
CA GLN A 56 3.42 -13.88 26.23
C GLN A 56 4.18 -14.43 27.44
N GLY A 57 4.88 -13.55 28.16
CA GLY A 57 5.72 -13.89 29.31
C GLY A 57 7.19 -14.19 28.98
N ASN A 58 7.60 -14.18 27.71
CA ASN A 58 9.01 -14.28 27.30
C ASN A 58 9.40 -13.13 26.37
N ASP A 59 9.70 -11.98 26.97
CA ASP A 59 10.02 -10.75 26.25
C ASP A 59 11.28 -10.88 25.38
N LEU A 60 12.21 -11.75 25.74
CA LEU A 60 13.41 -12.02 24.94
C LEU A 60 13.06 -12.73 23.62
N LEU A 61 12.14 -13.70 23.64
CA LEU A 61 11.67 -14.34 22.41
C LEU A 61 10.91 -13.36 21.52
N ILE A 62 10.06 -12.51 22.11
CA ILE A 62 9.35 -11.45 21.39
C ILE A 62 10.37 -10.49 20.74
N ALA A 63 11.41 -10.11 21.48
CA ALA A 63 12.48 -9.24 20.98
C ALA A 63 13.26 -9.86 19.81
N ILE A 64 13.59 -11.15 19.85
CA ILE A 64 14.37 -11.81 18.79
C ILE A 64 13.52 -12.07 17.54
N THR A 65 12.26 -12.48 17.72
CA THR A 65 11.37 -12.87 16.62
C THR A 65 10.66 -11.70 15.94
N ASP A 66 10.85 -10.46 16.40
CA ASP A 66 10.34 -9.27 15.74
C ASP A 66 11.20 -8.88 14.51
N PRO A 67 10.65 -8.91 13.28
CA PRO A 67 11.39 -8.57 12.07
C PRO A 67 11.78 -7.09 11.98
N PHE A 68 11.08 -6.18 12.66
CA PHE A 68 11.37 -4.75 12.62
C PHE A 68 12.41 -4.35 13.69
N GLY A 69 12.45 -5.09 14.80
CA GLY A 69 13.30 -4.85 15.96
C GLY A 69 12.81 -3.72 16.87
N GLN A 70 11.54 -3.34 16.76
CA GLN A 70 10.89 -2.40 17.67
C GLN A 70 10.80 -3.01 19.08
N ASN A 71 10.44 -4.29 19.18
CA ASN A 71 10.33 -5.00 20.45
C ASN A 71 11.71 -5.22 21.09
N ALA A 72 12.77 -5.39 20.28
CA ALA A 72 14.14 -5.46 20.79
C ALA A 72 14.60 -4.13 21.41
N VAL A 73 14.27 -2.99 20.81
CA VAL A 73 14.54 -1.67 21.40
C VAL A 73 13.72 -1.49 22.67
N GLY A 74 12.43 -1.87 22.65
CA GLY A 74 11.57 -1.82 23.82
C GLY A 74 12.14 -2.62 24.99
N PHE A 75 12.64 -3.83 24.74
CA PHE A 75 13.22 -4.70 25.76
C PHE A 75 14.49 -4.11 26.41
N GLU A 76 15.40 -3.55 25.61
CA GLU A 76 16.63 -2.93 26.13
C GLU A 76 16.41 -1.57 26.80
N THR A 77 15.31 -0.89 26.47
CA THR A 77 14.98 0.44 27.01
C THR A 77 13.88 0.42 28.08
N GLN A 78 13.38 -0.76 28.46
CA GLN A 78 12.25 -0.92 29.38
C GLN A 78 12.49 -0.33 30.78
N PHE A 79 13.74 -0.33 31.25
CA PHE A 79 14.12 0.20 32.57
C PHE A 79 14.68 1.62 32.50
N TRP A 80 14.68 2.25 31.33
CA TRP A 80 15.19 3.62 31.21
C TRP A 80 14.21 4.63 31.76
N THR A 81 14.73 5.60 32.50
CA THR A 81 13.95 6.78 32.88
C THR A 81 13.78 7.72 31.66
N LEU A 82 12.84 8.67 31.76
CA LEU A 82 12.64 9.68 30.71
C LEU A 82 13.89 10.53 30.44
N THR A 83 14.71 10.79 31.47
CA THR A 83 15.97 11.51 31.30
C THR A 83 17.00 10.66 30.56
N GLU A 84 17.03 9.35 30.81
CA GLU A 84 17.91 8.41 30.11
C GLU A 84 17.48 8.20 28.66
N GLN A 85 16.19 8.05 28.37
CA GLN A 85 15.68 7.94 26.99
C GLN A 85 16.04 9.16 26.12
N ASN A 86 16.12 10.35 26.72
CA ASN A 86 16.46 11.57 26.01
C ASN A 86 17.97 11.85 25.93
N SER A 87 18.81 11.15 26.71
CA SER A 87 20.25 11.42 26.80
C SER A 87 21.15 10.27 26.34
N LYS A 88 20.71 9.01 26.51
CA LYS A 88 21.47 7.82 26.12
C LYS A 88 21.21 7.46 24.67
N LEU A 89 22.24 6.94 24.01
CA LEU A 89 22.13 6.28 22.72
C LEU A 89 21.56 4.87 22.91
N ILE A 90 20.76 4.41 21.95
CA ILE A 90 20.16 3.06 21.96
C ILE A 90 21.30 2.02 22.16
N PRO A 91 21.16 1.02 23.06
CA PRO A 91 22.18 -0.01 23.20
C PRO A 91 22.33 -0.81 21.90
N ILE A 92 23.56 -1.06 21.45
CA ILE A 92 23.79 -1.86 20.24
C ILE A 92 23.88 -3.35 20.59
N TYR A 93 24.24 -3.66 21.84
CA TYR A 93 24.45 -5.00 22.35
C TYR A 93 23.16 -5.62 22.89
N GLY A 94 23.22 -6.89 23.30
CA GLY A 94 22.08 -7.60 23.87
C GLY A 94 21.07 -8.05 22.81
N ALA A 95 19.78 -7.89 23.13
CA ALA A 95 18.67 -8.38 22.31
C ALA A 95 18.64 -7.74 20.91
N ILE A 96 19.08 -6.49 20.76
CA ILE A 96 19.12 -5.81 19.47
C ILE A 96 20.12 -6.49 18.53
N LEU A 97 21.34 -6.78 18.98
CA LEU A 97 22.35 -7.45 18.16
C LEU A 97 21.89 -8.87 17.77
N ILE A 98 21.35 -9.62 18.74
CA ILE A 98 20.88 -10.99 18.51
C ILE A 98 19.75 -10.99 17.49
N ASN A 99 18.80 -10.07 17.59
CA ASN A 99 17.74 -9.88 16.61
C ASN A 99 18.31 -9.60 15.21
N ARG A 100 19.22 -8.63 15.09
CA ARG A 100 19.79 -8.26 13.78
C ARG A 100 20.55 -9.41 13.14
N LEU A 101 21.35 -10.14 13.92
CA LEU A 101 22.08 -11.31 13.43
C LEU A 101 21.12 -12.43 13.02
N PHE A 102 20.08 -12.70 13.81
CA PHE A 102 19.08 -13.72 13.49
C PHE A 102 18.42 -13.47 12.12
N TRP A 103 17.91 -12.25 11.89
CA TRP A 103 17.25 -11.90 10.63
C TRP A 103 18.21 -11.79 9.45
N LEU A 104 19.44 -11.31 9.66
CA LEU A 104 20.47 -11.30 8.61
C LEU A 104 20.87 -12.72 8.19
N VAL A 105 21.05 -13.63 9.15
CA VAL A 105 21.33 -15.05 8.85
C VAL A 105 20.16 -15.67 8.09
N LEU A 106 18.92 -15.39 8.49
CA LEU A 106 17.73 -15.88 7.80
C LEU A 106 17.66 -15.35 6.36
N ALA A 107 17.96 -14.06 6.15
CA ALA A 107 18.06 -13.48 4.81
C ALA A 107 19.15 -14.15 3.97
N LEU A 108 20.34 -14.38 4.51
CA LEU A 108 21.42 -15.08 3.80
C LEU A 108 21.04 -16.52 3.43
N ILE A 109 20.33 -17.24 4.30
CA ILE A 109 19.78 -18.56 4.00
C ILE A 109 18.81 -18.48 2.82
N VAL A 110 17.89 -17.51 2.82
CA VAL A 110 16.95 -17.30 1.71
C VAL A 110 17.69 -16.96 0.41
N VAL A 111 18.73 -16.11 0.44
CA VAL A 111 19.57 -15.83 -0.73
C VAL A 111 20.23 -17.11 -1.26
N PHE A 112 20.79 -17.94 -0.37
CA PHE A 112 21.43 -19.19 -0.75
C PHE A 112 20.46 -20.16 -1.43
N PHE A 113 19.24 -20.33 -0.87
CA PHE A 113 18.21 -21.16 -1.50
C PHE A 113 17.72 -20.57 -2.82
N LEU A 114 17.53 -19.25 -2.88
CA LEU A 114 17.16 -18.58 -4.11
C LEU A 114 18.22 -18.80 -5.19
N PHE A 115 19.51 -18.67 -4.86
CA PHE A 115 20.60 -18.91 -5.81
C PHE A 115 20.59 -20.34 -6.36
N LYS A 116 20.25 -21.34 -5.54
CA LYS A 116 20.12 -22.74 -5.99
C LYS A 116 18.88 -22.99 -6.86
N LEU A 117 17.76 -22.36 -6.53
CA LEU A 117 16.48 -22.55 -7.23
C LEU A 117 16.36 -21.69 -8.49
N PHE A 118 17.10 -20.59 -8.57
CA PHE A 118 17.00 -19.63 -9.64
C PHE A 118 17.61 -20.17 -10.92
N THR A 119 16.76 -20.46 -11.90
CA THR A 119 17.18 -20.76 -13.27
C THR A 119 17.01 -19.53 -14.15
N LEU A 120 18.07 -19.16 -14.88
CA LEU A 120 18.05 -18.05 -15.84
C LEU A 120 17.31 -18.43 -17.15
N SER A 121 16.36 -19.36 -17.10
CA SER A 121 15.57 -19.76 -18.25
C SER A 121 14.39 -18.78 -18.42
N GLN A 122 14.39 -18.07 -19.56
CA GLN A 122 13.31 -17.15 -19.95
C GLN A 122 11.93 -17.84 -20.09
N ASN A 123 11.89 -19.18 -20.10
CA ASN A 123 10.64 -19.94 -20.04
C ASN A 123 10.36 -20.39 -18.61
N GLY A 124 9.14 -20.10 -18.15
CA GLY A 124 8.72 -20.42 -16.79
C GLY A 124 8.73 -21.91 -16.50
N SER A 125 9.30 -22.27 -15.36
CA SER A 125 8.99 -23.52 -14.68
C SER A 125 7.49 -23.51 -14.37
N GLN A 126 6.70 -24.13 -15.26
CA GLN A 126 5.28 -24.37 -15.06
C GLN A 126 5.15 -25.45 -13.98
N PHE A 127 5.22 -25.06 -12.71
CA PHE A 127 5.00 -25.98 -11.59
C PHE A 127 3.53 -26.41 -11.42
N PHE A 128 2.66 -26.06 -12.37
CA PHE A 128 1.32 -26.60 -12.49
C PHE A 128 1.04 -26.88 -13.97
N LEU A 129 0.55 -28.10 -14.26
CA LEU A 129 0.04 -28.52 -15.56
C LEU A 129 -1.07 -27.57 -16.02
N LYS A 130 -0.70 -26.47 -16.69
CA LYS A 130 -1.64 -25.63 -17.39
C LYS A 130 -1.40 -25.83 -18.86
N LYS A 131 -2.22 -26.72 -19.42
CA LYS A 131 -2.36 -27.01 -20.85
C LYS A 131 -2.11 -25.74 -21.65
N GLU A 132 -1.03 -25.73 -22.42
CA GLU A 132 -0.71 -24.62 -23.31
C GLU A 132 -1.95 -24.29 -24.12
N LYS A 133 -2.47 -23.07 -23.95
CA LYS A 133 -3.45 -22.55 -24.90
C LYS A 133 -2.69 -22.41 -26.20
N LYS A 134 -3.03 -23.29 -27.17
CA LYS A 134 -2.58 -23.18 -28.56
C LYS A 134 -2.64 -21.72 -28.97
N PRO A 135 -1.59 -21.18 -29.63
CA PRO A 135 -1.67 -19.85 -30.20
C PRO A 135 -2.91 -19.81 -31.09
N LEU A 136 -3.80 -18.86 -30.82
CA LEU A 136 -4.86 -18.53 -31.75
C LEU A 136 -4.16 -18.24 -33.08
N LYS A 137 -4.39 -19.11 -34.07
CA LYS A 137 -4.04 -18.82 -35.46
C LYS A 137 -4.71 -17.49 -35.76
N VAL A 138 -3.91 -16.44 -35.90
CA VAL A 138 -4.35 -15.22 -36.54
C VAL A 138 -4.52 -15.60 -38.00
N GLU A 139 -5.69 -16.15 -38.33
CA GLU A 139 -6.15 -16.09 -39.71
C GLU A 139 -6.14 -14.61 -40.07
N ALA A 140 -5.31 -14.27 -41.06
CA ALA A 140 -5.33 -12.94 -41.64
C ALA A 140 -6.77 -12.66 -42.05
N LEU A 141 -7.45 -11.84 -41.24
CA LEU A 141 -8.75 -11.32 -41.56
C LEU A 141 -8.58 -10.67 -42.94
N LYS A 142 -9.16 -11.29 -43.97
CA LYS A 142 -9.35 -10.62 -45.25
C LYS A 142 -10.23 -9.43 -44.92
N ILE A 143 -9.62 -8.26 -44.81
CA ILE A 143 -10.33 -7.00 -44.65
C ILE A 143 -11.10 -6.82 -45.96
N SER A 144 -12.38 -7.22 -45.95
CA SER A 144 -13.31 -6.75 -46.95
C SER A 144 -13.30 -5.23 -46.83
N THR A 145 -12.85 -4.56 -47.87
CA THR A 145 -13.04 -3.13 -48.06
C THR A 145 -14.53 -2.89 -48.30
N GLU A 146 -15.32 -3.00 -47.24
CA GLU A 146 -16.73 -2.61 -47.25
C GLU A 146 -16.85 -1.11 -47.01
N GLU A 147 -17.84 -0.57 -47.70
CA GLU A 147 -18.04 0.81 -48.10
C GLU A 147 -18.01 1.82 -46.95
N LYS A 148 -17.38 2.97 -47.23
CA LYS A 148 -17.54 4.20 -46.45
C LYS A 148 -19.02 4.57 -46.40
N THR A 149 -19.71 4.15 -45.35
CA THR A 149 -20.88 4.88 -44.88
C THR A 149 -20.35 6.22 -44.35
N ASN A 150 -20.48 7.27 -45.16
CA ASN A 150 -20.37 8.65 -44.70
C ASN A 150 -21.54 8.92 -43.75
N SER A 151 -21.46 8.38 -42.53
CA SER A 151 -22.13 9.00 -41.40
C SER A 151 -21.39 10.31 -41.17
N ASN A 152 -22.08 11.43 -41.34
CA ASN A 152 -21.56 12.72 -40.88
C ASN A 152 -21.46 12.65 -39.36
N ILE A 153 -20.33 12.14 -38.86
CA ILE A 153 -20.04 12.08 -37.43
C ILE A 153 -19.76 13.51 -36.98
N VAL A 154 -20.80 14.17 -36.47
CA VAL A 154 -20.65 15.48 -35.84
C VAL A 154 -20.06 15.27 -34.45
N PHE A 155 -18.82 15.69 -34.26
CA PHE A 155 -18.19 15.68 -32.94
C PHE A 155 -18.74 16.84 -32.10
N ASP A 156 -19.45 16.50 -31.02
CA ASP A 156 -19.88 17.48 -30.03
C ASP A 156 -18.82 17.66 -28.95
N PHE A 157 -18.17 18.83 -28.95
CA PHE A 157 -17.17 19.25 -27.96
C PHE A 157 -17.74 20.11 -26.82
N SER A 158 -19.07 20.11 -26.64
CA SER A 158 -19.74 20.85 -25.58
C SER A 158 -19.19 20.50 -24.19
N LEU A 159 -19.24 21.47 -23.26
CA LEU A 159 -18.84 21.28 -21.87
C LEU A 159 -19.59 20.11 -21.20
N LYS A 160 -20.89 19.98 -21.51
CA LYS A 160 -21.72 18.88 -21.00
C LYS A 160 -21.19 17.51 -21.46
N GLN A 161 -20.79 17.40 -22.72
CA GLN A 161 -20.23 16.16 -23.25
C GLN A 161 -18.85 15.86 -22.67
N LYS A 162 -18.00 16.88 -22.47
CA LYS A 162 -16.72 16.72 -21.76
C LYS A 162 -16.90 16.20 -20.34
N LEU A 163 -17.83 16.78 -19.56
CA LEU A 163 -18.13 16.31 -18.20
C LEU A 163 -18.67 14.88 -18.18
N LYS A 164 -19.56 14.54 -19.13
CA LYS A 164 -20.08 13.17 -19.28
C LYS A 164 -18.96 12.18 -19.60
N LEU A 165 -18.00 12.58 -20.44
CA LEU A 165 -16.86 11.76 -20.82
C LEU A 165 -15.90 11.58 -19.64
N ILE A 166 -15.58 12.66 -18.90
CA ILE A 166 -14.81 12.60 -17.65
C ILE A 166 -15.43 11.59 -16.68
N TRP A 167 -16.76 11.66 -16.47
CA TRP A 167 -17.46 10.75 -15.57
C TRP A 167 -17.38 9.30 -16.03
N LYS A 168 -17.59 9.05 -17.32
CA LYS A 168 -17.55 7.70 -17.90
C LYS A 168 -16.14 7.10 -17.80
N LEU A 169 -15.10 7.84 -18.19
CA LEU A 169 -13.70 7.40 -18.07
C LEU A 169 -13.32 7.17 -16.61
N SER A 170 -13.73 8.07 -15.72
CA SER A 170 -13.48 7.93 -14.29
C SER A 170 -14.08 6.64 -13.73
N ASN A 171 -15.29 6.26 -14.15
CA ASN A 171 -15.91 5.00 -13.70
C ASN A 171 -15.18 3.76 -14.25
N THR A 172 -14.66 3.81 -15.47
CA THR A 172 -13.87 2.72 -16.03
C THR A 172 -12.52 2.57 -15.32
N ASP A 173 -11.86 3.69 -15.02
CA ASP A 173 -10.59 3.69 -14.28
C ASP A 173 -10.80 3.27 -12.82
N PHE A 174 -11.88 3.73 -12.18
CA PHE A 174 -12.27 3.29 -10.83
C PHE A 174 -12.49 1.78 -10.77
N LYS A 175 -13.26 1.21 -11.72
CA LYS A 175 -13.50 -0.24 -11.78
C LYS A 175 -12.19 -1.00 -12.00
N TYR A 176 -11.29 -0.49 -12.82
CA TYR A 176 -9.96 -1.07 -13.02
C TYR A 176 -9.13 -1.08 -11.72
N LEU A 177 -9.15 0.02 -10.94
CA LEU A 177 -8.43 0.10 -9.67
C LEU A 177 -9.00 -0.81 -8.59
N VAL A 178 -10.33 -0.86 -8.43
CA VAL A 178 -10.99 -1.70 -7.42
C VAL A 178 -10.88 -3.18 -7.75
N ALA A 179 -10.88 -3.54 -9.03
CA ALA A 179 -10.65 -4.92 -9.47
C ALA A 179 -9.19 -5.38 -9.33
N ASN A 180 -8.25 -4.47 -9.08
CA ASN A 180 -6.85 -4.82 -8.92
C ASN A 180 -6.64 -5.61 -7.61
N PRO A 181 -5.89 -6.74 -7.62
CA PRO A 181 -5.55 -7.48 -6.40
C PRO A 181 -4.95 -6.63 -5.27
N MET A 182 -4.18 -5.58 -5.61
CA MET A 182 -3.65 -4.62 -4.63
C MET A 182 -4.75 -3.99 -3.79
N PHE A 183 -5.92 -3.70 -4.35
CA PHE A 183 -7.02 -3.06 -3.63
C PHE A 183 -7.47 -3.93 -2.46
N TYR A 184 -7.65 -5.23 -2.70
CA TYR A 184 -8.06 -6.19 -1.68
C TYR A 184 -6.97 -6.38 -0.62
N ILE A 185 -5.71 -6.48 -1.05
CA ILE A 185 -4.54 -6.64 -0.18
C ILE A 185 -4.40 -5.45 0.79
N PHE A 186 -4.45 -4.22 0.28
CA PHE A 186 -4.33 -3.01 1.11
C PHE A 186 -5.57 -2.74 1.94
N SER A 187 -6.78 -3.04 1.42
CA SER A 187 -8.00 -2.95 2.22
C SER A 187 -7.96 -3.91 3.41
N PHE A 188 -7.48 -5.13 3.18
CA PHE A 188 -7.30 -6.12 4.24
C PHE A 188 -6.26 -5.66 5.26
N LEU A 189 -5.08 -5.20 4.84
CA LEU A 189 -4.07 -4.64 5.74
C LEU A 189 -4.63 -3.48 6.56
N GLY A 190 -5.42 -2.61 5.94
CA GLY A 190 -6.05 -1.49 6.62
C GLY A 190 -7.05 -1.96 7.68
N ILE A 191 -7.99 -2.84 7.34
CA ILE A 191 -8.95 -3.43 8.29
C ILE A 191 -8.20 -4.06 9.46
N LEU A 192 -7.18 -4.84 9.14
CA LEU A 192 -6.34 -5.53 10.09
C LEU A 192 -5.64 -4.54 11.05
N SER A 193 -5.08 -3.46 10.53
CA SER A 193 -4.46 -2.42 11.36
C SER A 193 -5.44 -1.79 12.35
N ILE A 194 -6.71 -1.59 11.97
CA ILE A 194 -7.73 -1.05 12.86
C ILE A 194 -8.03 -2.04 13.98
N VAL A 195 -8.27 -3.30 13.63
CA VAL A 195 -8.56 -4.36 14.62
C VAL A 195 -7.43 -4.42 15.65
N PHE A 196 -6.17 -4.42 15.21
CA PHE A 196 -5.03 -4.50 16.12
C PHE A 196 -4.84 -3.27 16.99
N MET A 197 -4.97 -2.07 16.42
CA MET A 197 -4.86 -0.85 17.22
C MET A 197 -5.98 -0.76 18.25
N LEU A 198 -7.19 -1.25 17.94
CA LEU A 198 -8.27 -1.32 18.90
C LEU A 198 -8.02 -2.34 20.00
N LEU A 199 -7.55 -3.55 19.66
CA LEU A 199 -7.17 -4.54 20.67
C LEU A 199 -6.10 -3.99 21.62
N LYS A 200 -5.11 -3.25 21.11
CA LYS A 200 -4.16 -2.56 21.98
C LYS A 200 -4.85 -1.49 22.83
N VAL A 201 -5.72 -0.65 22.28
CA VAL A 201 -6.35 0.43 23.08
C VAL A 201 -7.33 -0.08 24.13
N THR A 202 -8.11 -1.12 23.84
CA THR A 202 -9.12 -1.66 24.78
C THR A 202 -8.50 -2.57 25.83
N ASN A 203 -7.41 -3.28 25.50
CA ASN A 203 -6.78 -4.27 26.38
C ASN A 203 -5.40 -3.83 26.91
N ALA A 204 -4.91 -2.61 26.59
CA ALA A 204 -3.67 -2.09 27.16
C ALA A 204 -3.88 -1.59 28.58
N GLY A 205 -3.81 -2.52 29.54
CA GLY A 205 -3.59 -2.21 30.95
C GLY A 205 -4.72 -2.62 31.87
N GLU A 206 -4.59 -2.23 33.13
CA GLU A 206 -5.55 -2.50 34.21
C GLU A 206 -6.87 -1.71 34.07
N MET A 207 -6.90 -0.69 33.20
CA MET A 207 -8.08 0.13 32.92
C MET A 207 -8.62 -0.11 31.51
N ILE A 208 -9.85 -0.60 31.44
CA ILE A 208 -10.59 -0.80 30.19
C ILE A 208 -11.07 0.57 29.68
N MET A 209 -10.44 1.08 28.62
CA MET A 209 -10.89 2.29 27.95
C MET A 209 -12.12 2.01 27.10
N LEU A 210 -13.17 2.82 27.28
CA LEU A 210 -14.36 2.72 26.43
C LEU A 210 -14.02 3.10 24.98
N PRO A 211 -14.55 2.38 23.97
CA PRO A 211 -14.26 2.61 22.56
C PRO A 211 -15.05 3.81 22.02
N LEU A 212 -14.82 4.99 22.60
CA LEU A 212 -15.42 6.26 22.20
C LEU A 212 -15.08 6.56 20.74
N THR A 213 -16.04 7.13 20.01
CA THR A 213 -15.90 7.48 18.58
C THR A 213 -14.63 8.29 18.28
N ARG A 214 -14.26 9.21 19.17
CA ARG A 214 -13.01 9.98 19.05
C ARG A 214 -11.76 9.11 19.08
N ILE A 215 -11.74 8.07 19.92
CA ILE A 215 -10.60 7.14 20.06
C ILE A 215 -10.55 6.20 18.85
N MET A 216 -11.72 5.71 18.40
CA MET A 216 -11.84 4.88 17.21
C MET A 216 -11.42 5.61 15.93
N LEU A 217 -11.59 6.94 15.90
CA LEU A 217 -11.18 7.78 14.79
C LEU A 217 -9.73 8.27 14.92
N ALA A 218 -9.22 8.58 16.10
CA ALA A 218 -7.90 9.19 16.22
C ALA A 218 -6.76 8.21 15.88
N VAL A 219 -6.75 7.04 16.54
CA VAL A 219 -5.59 6.15 16.52
C VAL A 219 -5.57 5.24 15.27
N PRO A 220 -6.66 4.51 14.94
CA PRO A 220 -6.70 3.69 13.73
C PRO A 220 -6.67 4.48 12.42
N SER A 221 -7.25 5.69 12.39
CA SER A 221 -7.30 6.49 11.17
C SER A 221 -5.91 6.91 10.70
N PHE A 222 -4.96 7.19 11.61
CA PHE A 222 -3.61 7.59 11.22
C PHE A 222 -2.92 6.52 10.33
N PHE A 223 -2.93 5.27 10.77
CA PHE A 223 -2.35 4.16 10.02
C PHE A 223 -3.11 3.88 8.72
N PHE A 224 -4.44 3.82 8.79
CA PHE A 224 -5.27 3.53 7.63
C PHE A 224 -5.14 4.63 6.56
N VAL A 225 -5.14 5.90 6.96
CA VAL A 225 -4.97 7.05 6.04
C VAL A 225 -3.58 7.04 5.41
N THR A 226 -2.54 6.66 6.16
CA THR A 226 -1.20 6.46 5.60
C THR A 226 -1.23 5.41 4.49
N ILE A 227 -1.91 4.27 4.70
CA ILE A 227 -2.10 3.25 3.67
C ILE A 227 -2.87 3.81 2.46
N ILE A 228 -3.94 4.60 2.67
CA ILE A 228 -4.70 5.25 1.59
C ILE A 228 -3.80 6.20 0.77
N ILE A 229 -2.91 6.95 1.42
CA ILE A 229 -1.99 7.86 0.72
C ILE A 229 -1.00 7.05 -0.13
N LEU A 230 -0.38 6.01 0.45
CA LEU A 230 0.57 5.16 -0.26
C LEU A 230 -0.04 4.46 -1.48
N ILE A 231 -1.23 3.87 -1.33
CA ILE A 231 -1.93 3.24 -2.45
C ILE A 231 -2.33 4.27 -3.51
N SER A 232 -2.65 5.51 -3.11
CA SER A 232 -2.97 6.60 -4.05
C SER A 232 -1.76 6.96 -4.92
N PHE A 233 -0.54 6.96 -4.35
CA PHE A 233 0.69 7.22 -5.10
C PHE A 233 0.95 6.17 -6.17
N ILE A 234 0.74 4.90 -5.81
CA ILE A 234 0.90 3.77 -6.75
C ILE A 234 -0.18 3.83 -7.82
N TYR A 235 -1.44 3.97 -7.44
CA TYR A 235 -2.57 3.97 -8.37
C TYR A 235 -2.57 5.14 -9.33
N SER A 236 -2.13 6.32 -8.87
CA SER A 236 -1.95 7.47 -9.74
C SER A 236 -0.93 7.17 -10.84
N GLY A 237 0.22 6.62 -10.47
CA GLY A 237 1.24 6.22 -11.44
C GLY A 237 0.75 5.13 -12.40
N MET A 238 0.07 4.11 -11.87
CA MET A 238 -0.53 3.06 -12.69
C MET A 238 -1.52 3.61 -13.71
N LEU A 239 -2.37 4.58 -13.34
CA LEU A 239 -3.32 5.21 -14.25
C LEU A 239 -2.63 6.12 -15.26
N VAL A 240 -1.67 6.95 -14.83
CA VAL A 240 -0.98 7.92 -15.70
C VAL A 240 -0.16 7.18 -16.75
N HIS A 241 0.65 6.21 -16.34
CA HIS A 241 1.52 5.44 -17.25
C HIS A 241 0.84 4.27 -17.95
N ARG A 242 -0.44 3.98 -17.67
CA ARG A 242 -1.18 2.84 -18.21
C ARG A 242 -1.05 2.70 -19.72
N ALA A 243 -1.30 3.79 -20.44
CA ALA A 243 -1.30 3.85 -21.89
C ALA A 243 0.06 3.46 -22.48
N ARG A 244 1.14 3.95 -21.87
CA ARG A 244 2.51 3.68 -22.28
C ARG A 244 2.92 2.24 -21.97
N LEU A 245 2.59 1.75 -20.77
CA LEU A 245 2.89 0.38 -20.35
C LEU A 245 2.17 -0.68 -21.20
N SER A 246 1.00 -0.35 -21.76
CA SER A 246 0.26 -1.23 -22.67
C SER A 246 0.55 -0.99 -24.16
N GLY A 247 1.46 -0.08 -24.51
CA GLY A 247 1.75 0.27 -25.90
C GLY A 247 0.59 0.93 -26.66
N MET A 248 -0.39 1.50 -25.95
CA MET A 248 -1.60 2.12 -26.51
C MET A 248 -1.54 3.66 -26.56
N GLU A 249 -0.39 4.26 -26.27
CA GLU A 249 -0.19 5.73 -26.25
C GLU A 249 -0.61 6.37 -27.58
N ALA A 250 -0.08 5.89 -28.71
CA ALA A 250 -0.43 6.41 -30.03
C ALA A 250 -1.93 6.27 -30.38
N LEU A 251 -2.60 5.22 -29.87
CA LEU A 251 -4.04 5.03 -30.07
C LEU A 251 -4.83 6.11 -29.31
N ILE A 252 -4.45 6.37 -28.05
CA ILE A 252 -5.11 7.38 -27.22
C ILE A 252 -4.84 8.78 -27.75
N ASP A 253 -3.61 9.06 -28.19
CA ASP A 253 -3.21 10.37 -28.73
C ASP A 253 -3.85 10.67 -30.10
N SER A 254 -4.25 9.64 -30.84
CA SER A 254 -5.03 9.80 -32.08
C SER A 254 -6.50 10.16 -31.84
N THR A 255 -6.99 10.07 -30.60
CA THR A 255 -8.38 10.42 -30.27
C THR A 255 -8.55 11.94 -30.13
N PRO A 256 -9.72 12.50 -30.48
CA PRO A 256 -10.00 13.93 -30.34
C PRO A 256 -10.26 14.36 -28.87
N VAL A 257 -9.88 13.53 -27.88
CA VAL A 257 -10.14 13.79 -26.47
C VAL A 257 -9.09 14.75 -25.92
N SER A 258 -9.53 15.81 -25.25
CA SER A 258 -8.62 16.77 -24.62
C SER A 258 -7.83 16.14 -23.46
N ASN A 259 -6.55 16.49 -23.35
CA ASN A 259 -5.67 16.09 -22.24
C ASN A 259 -6.25 16.41 -20.86
N GLY A 260 -6.94 17.54 -20.71
CA GLY A 260 -7.60 17.90 -19.45
C GLY A 260 -8.66 16.89 -19.04
N VAL A 261 -9.44 16.39 -20.00
CA VAL A 261 -10.47 15.38 -19.73
C VAL A 261 -9.85 14.06 -19.27
N LEU A 262 -8.75 13.63 -19.90
CA LEU A 262 -8.01 12.43 -19.52
C LEU A 262 -7.38 12.55 -18.12
N LEU A 263 -6.86 13.73 -17.77
CA LEU A 263 -6.25 13.95 -16.46
C LEU A 263 -7.31 14.00 -15.35
N PHE A 264 -8.38 14.78 -15.53
CA PHE A 264 -9.45 14.89 -14.54
C PHE A 264 -10.19 13.56 -14.34
N SER A 265 -10.36 12.73 -15.38
CA SER A 265 -10.98 11.42 -15.22
C SER A 265 -10.15 10.52 -14.28
N LYS A 266 -8.82 10.54 -14.40
CA LYS A 266 -7.90 9.79 -13.54
C LYS A 266 -7.93 10.30 -12.11
N VAL A 267 -7.89 11.62 -11.90
CA VAL A 267 -7.98 12.22 -10.55
C VAL A 267 -9.30 11.87 -9.88
N ILE A 268 -10.44 11.98 -10.57
CA ILE A 268 -11.75 11.63 -10.01
C ILE A 268 -11.83 10.12 -9.72
N ALA A 269 -11.23 9.27 -10.56
CA ALA A 269 -11.14 7.84 -10.27
C ALA A 269 -10.35 7.56 -8.97
N LEU A 270 -9.22 8.23 -8.77
CA LEU A 270 -8.43 8.12 -7.54
C LEU A 270 -9.22 8.58 -6.32
N ILE A 271 -9.88 9.73 -6.40
CA ILE A 271 -10.74 10.25 -5.32
C ILE A 271 -11.84 9.24 -4.97
N LYS A 272 -12.50 8.64 -5.97
CA LYS A 272 -13.51 7.60 -5.72
C LYS A 272 -12.93 6.40 -4.96
N VAL A 273 -11.72 5.96 -5.29
CA VAL A 273 -11.04 4.88 -4.56
C VAL A 273 -10.71 5.29 -3.13
N GLN A 274 -10.20 6.50 -2.90
CA GLN A 274 -9.91 7.02 -1.56
C GLN A 274 -11.17 7.07 -0.70
N TYR A 275 -12.28 7.59 -1.24
CA TYR A 275 -13.56 7.65 -0.53
C TYR A 275 -14.15 6.26 -0.27
N LEU A 276 -13.96 5.30 -1.18
CA LEU A 276 -14.35 3.91 -0.96
C LEU A 276 -13.56 3.29 0.21
N LEU A 277 -12.24 3.53 0.29
CA LEU A 277 -11.42 3.05 1.40
C LEU A 277 -11.82 3.70 2.73
N LEU A 278 -12.11 5.01 2.74
CA LEU A 278 -12.64 5.69 3.93
C LEU A 278 -13.99 5.12 4.38
N LEU A 279 -14.85 4.72 3.43
CA LEU A 279 -16.11 4.06 3.74
C LEU A 279 -15.87 2.68 4.36
N ILE A 280 -14.90 1.91 3.87
CA ILE A 280 -14.50 0.64 4.50
C ILE A 280 -13.99 0.87 5.93
N LEU A 281 -13.18 1.91 6.15
CA LEU A 281 -12.70 2.31 7.48
C LEU A 281 -13.87 2.65 8.42
N MET A 282 -14.83 3.45 7.95
CA MET A 282 -16.03 3.79 8.72
C MET A 282 -16.81 2.54 9.12
N LEU A 283 -17.11 1.66 8.16
CA LEU A 283 -17.87 0.43 8.43
C LEU A 283 -17.13 -0.48 9.41
N CYS A 284 -15.81 -0.63 9.25
CA CYS A 284 -14.98 -1.42 10.16
C CYS A 284 -14.99 -0.85 11.58
N GLY A 285 -14.84 0.47 11.73
CA GLY A 285 -14.91 1.15 13.03
C GLY A 285 -16.26 0.95 13.72
N LEU A 286 -17.37 1.10 12.98
CA LEU A 286 -18.73 0.88 13.52
C LEU A 286 -18.93 -0.56 13.99
N VAL A 287 -18.52 -1.55 13.18
CA VAL A 287 -18.62 -2.97 13.54
C VAL A 287 -17.80 -3.27 14.81
N LEU A 288 -16.60 -2.72 14.92
CA LEU A 288 -15.74 -2.94 16.08
C LEU A 288 -16.25 -2.23 17.34
N GLN A 289 -16.88 -1.06 17.23
CA GLN A 289 -17.55 -0.42 18.37
C GLN A 289 -18.71 -1.27 18.91
N MET A 290 -19.55 -1.78 18.00
CA MET A 290 -20.65 -2.68 18.37
C MET A 290 -20.12 -3.98 19.01
N ALA A 291 -19.04 -4.56 18.46
CA ALA A 291 -18.43 -5.77 18.99
C ALA A 291 -17.87 -5.60 20.41
N ASN A 292 -17.41 -4.40 20.76
CA ASN A 292 -16.94 -4.05 22.11
C ASN A 292 -18.07 -3.57 23.04
N GLY A 293 -19.34 -3.74 22.67
CA GLY A 293 -20.50 -3.41 23.51
C GLY A 293 -20.86 -1.92 23.58
N PHE A 294 -20.28 -1.08 22.71
CA PHE A 294 -20.56 0.36 22.67
C PHE A 294 -21.52 0.70 21.52
N PHE A 295 -22.77 1.01 21.86
CA PHE A 295 -23.85 1.23 20.89
C PHE A 295 -24.18 2.71 20.64
N THR A 296 -23.57 3.64 21.37
CA THR A 296 -23.73 5.09 21.14
C THR A 296 -22.87 5.55 19.96
N LEU A 297 -23.35 5.26 18.75
CA LEU A 297 -22.62 5.53 17.51
C LEU A 297 -22.90 6.95 17.01
N GLU A 298 -21.88 7.81 17.08
CA GLU A 298 -21.95 9.19 16.59
C GLU A 298 -21.58 9.25 15.10
N ILE A 299 -22.48 8.76 14.23
CA ILE A 299 -22.26 8.67 12.77
C ILE A 299 -21.90 10.04 12.18
N GLY A 300 -22.47 11.12 12.71
CA GLY A 300 -22.14 12.50 12.29
C GLY A 300 -20.65 12.83 12.46
N GLN A 301 -20.01 12.34 13.53
CA GLN A 301 -18.57 12.54 13.74
C GLN A 301 -17.73 11.72 12.76
N TYR A 302 -18.12 10.48 12.46
CA TYR A 302 -17.46 9.67 11.43
C TYR A 302 -17.50 10.37 10.07
N LEU A 303 -18.68 10.87 9.68
CA LEU A 303 -18.86 11.56 8.40
C LEU A 303 -18.01 12.84 8.33
N PHE A 304 -18.07 13.66 9.38
CA PHE A 304 -17.32 14.92 9.43
C PHE A 304 -15.80 14.69 9.42
N TYR A 305 -15.30 13.78 10.26
CA TYR A 305 -13.86 13.54 10.39
C TYR A 305 -13.26 12.83 9.18
N LEU A 306 -13.88 11.74 8.71
CA LEU A 306 -13.32 10.94 7.62
C LEU A 306 -13.52 11.60 6.26
N PHE A 307 -14.72 12.09 5.96
CA PHE A 307 -15.03 12.55 4.60
C PHE A 307 -14.78 14.05 4.39
N LEU A 308 -14.92 14.86 5.43
CA LEU A 308 -14.67 16.30 5.34
C LEU A 308 -13.21 16.62 5.69
N LEU A 309 -12.78 16.38 6.93
CA LEU A 309 -11.41 16.71 7.37
C LEU A 309 -10.35 15.89 6.63
N THR A 310 -10.47 14.56 6.67
CA THR A 310 -9.47 13.66 6.09
C THR A 310 -9.60 13.58 4.57
N GLY A 311 -10.83 13.54 4.05
CA GLY A 311 -11.12 13.48 2.61
C GLY A 311 -10.52 14.66 1.83
N ILE A 312 -10.58 15.88 2.36
CA ILE A 312 -9.96 17.06 1.71
C ILE A 312 -8.44 16.90 1.60
N SER A 313 -7.78 16.43 2.67
CA SER A 313 -6.33 16.15 2.65
C SER A 313 -5.96 15.10 1.60
N LEU A 314 -6.78 14.04 1.46
CA LEU A 314 -6.58 12.99 0.47
C LEU A 314 -6.78 13.46 -0.97
N ILE A 315 -7.75 14.37 -1.20
CA ILE A 315 -7.96 15.01 -2.50
C ILE A 315 -6.72 15.79 -2.92
N VAL A 316 -6.12 16.58 -2.01
CA VAL A 316 -4.87 17.30 -2.28
C VAL A 316 -3.77 16.32 -2.72
N TRP A 317 -3.60 15.21 -1.99
CA TRP A 317 -2.64 14.17 -2.37
C TRP A 317 -2.96 13.50 -3.70
N ALA A 318 -4.23 13.35 -4.09
CA ALA A 318 -4.61 12.84 -5.40
C ALA A 318 -4.15 13.77 -6.53
N PHE A 319 -4.32 15.09 -6.36
CA PHE A 319 -3.84 16.08 -7.32
C PHE A 319 -2.31 16.14 -7.38
N VAL A 320 -1.63 16.19 -6.23
CA VAL A 320 -0.16 16.18 -6.16
C VAL A 320 0.40 14.93 -6.80
N SER A 321 -0.19 13.76 -6.51
CA SER A 321 0.24 12.50 -7.10
C SER A 321 0.08 12.46 -8.61
N ALA A 322 -1.07 12.92 -9.13
CA ALA A 322 -1.29 12.99 -10.57
C ALA A 322 -0.30 13.97 -11.23
N PHE A 323 -0.04 15.11 -10.60
CA PHE A 323 0.93 16.09 -11.09
C PHE A 323 2.35 15.51 -11.17
N VAL A 324 2.85 14.89 -10.09
CA VAL A 324 4.19 14.31 -10.07
C VAL A 324 4.35 13.23 -11.15
N HIS A 325 3.39 12.34 -11.32
CA HIS A 325 3.43 11.30 -12.36
C HIS A 325 3.27 11.85 -13.79
N THR A 326 2.70 13.05 -13.97
CA THR A 326 2.70 13.69 -15.29
C THR A 326 4.04 14.34 -15.64
N VAL A 327 4.77 14.83 -14.63
CA VAL A 327 6.09 15.45 -14.82
C VAL A 327 7.19 14.39 -14.93
N VAL A 328 7.08 13.34 -14.12
CA VAL A 328 8.09 12.28 -14.04
C VAL A 328 7.72 11.13 -14.97
N SER A 329 8.59 10.83 -15.93
CA SER A 329 8.35 9.76 -16.90
C SER A 329 8.47 8.34 -16.32
N ASN A 330 9.22 8.18 -15.24
CA ASN A 330 9.48 6.90 -14.58
C ASN A 330 8.55 6.70 -13.36
N LEU A 331 7.74 5.63 -13.42
CA LEU A 331 6.78 5.25 -12.38
C LEU A 331 7.39 5.20 -10.97
N TYR A 332 8.55 4.55 -10.83
CA TYR A 332 9.19 4.32 -9.54
C TYR A 332 9.80 5.60 -8.97
N LEU A 333 10.39 6.42 -9.84
CA LEU A 333 10.93 7.73 -9.44
C LEU A 333 9.80 8.67 -9.00
N GLY A 334 8.65 8.63 -9.67
CA GLY A 334 7.45 9.38 -9.27
C GLY A 334 6.95 8.98 -7.88
N ILE A 335 6.87 7.67 -7.59
CA ILE A 335 6.52 7.17 -6.25
C ILE A 335 7.54 7.64 -5.20
N PHE A 336 8.84 7.54 -5.49
CA PHE A 336 9.89 7.95 -4.56
C PHE A 336 9.81 9.44 -4.20
N ILE A 337 9.59 10.32 -5.19
CA ILE A 337 9.40 11.76 -4.94
C ILE A 337 8.16 12.01 -4.06
N LEU A 338 7.05 11.33 -4.34
CA LEU A 338 5.82 11.48 -3.56
C LEU A 338 6.01 11.04 -2.10
N LEU A 339 6.77 9.97 -1.87
CA LEU A 339 7.14 9.51 -0.53
C LEU A 339 7.98 10.56 0.22
N LEU A 340 8.99 11.13 -0.44
CA LEU A 340 9.80 12.19 0.17
C LEU A 340 8.97 13.43 0.50
N MET A 341 8.08 13.85 -0.39
CA MET A 341 7.18 14.98 -0.14
C MET A 341 6.25 14.70 1.05
N TRP A 342 5.77 13.47 1.19
CA TRP A 342 4.91 13.09 2.31
C TRP A 342 5.67 13.06 3.63
N LEU A 343 6.90 12.56 3.65
CA LEU A 343 7.76 12.51 4.84
C LEU A 343 8.30 13.89 5.26
N ALA A 344 8.42 14.84 4.34
CA ALA A 344 8.89 16.19 4.62
C ALA A 344 7.82 17.10 5.26
N LYS A 345 6.57 16.63 5.33
CA LYS A 345 5.44 17.32 5.95
C LYS A 345 5.36 16.98 7.44
#